data_AF-A0A924BWZ2-F1
#
_entry.id   AF-A0A924BWZ2-F1
#
_cell.length_a   1.000
_cell.length_b   1.000
_cell.length_c   1.000
_cell.angle_alpha   90.00
_cell.angle_beta   90.00
_cell.angle_gamma   90.00
#
_symmetry.space_group_name_H-M   'P 1'
#
loop_
_entity.id
_entity.type
_entity.pdbx_description
1 polymer ?
#
loop_
_entity_poly.entity_id
_entity_poly.type
_entity_poly.pdbx_seq_one_letter_code
_entity_poly.pdbx_strand_id
1 'polypeptide(L)'
;MAMIRILCLFILLFAASCSFAQPVQTTIINGVTIQYKLFGKGNITVVFEAGMGEGMDNWGSIPQSVSKFAKVLCYNRPGINGASETKELATVPV
;
A
#
# COMPACT_ATOMS: atom_id res chain seq x y z
N MET A 1 27.18 5.25 35.29
CA MET A 1 26.18 6.24 34.84
C MET A 1 26.25 6.56 33.34
N ALA A 2 27.43 6.79 32.75
CA ALA A 2 27.55 7.03 31.30
C ALA A 2 27.14 5.82 30.43
N MET A 3 27.54 4.61 30.82
CA MET A 3 27.26 3.39 30.05
C MET A 3 25.76 3.07 29.94
N ILE A 4 24.99 3.31 31.01
CA ILE A 4 23.53 3.10 31.03
C ILE A 4 22.80 4.14 30.18
N ARG A 5 23.30 5.39 30.15
CA ARG A 5 22.76 6.46 29.28
C ARG A 5 23.00 6.18 27.81
N ILE A 6 24.19 5.67 27.46
CA ILE A 6 24.54 5.27 26.09
C ILE A 6 23.66 4.11 25.65
N LEU A 7 23.45 3.10 26.50
CA LEU A 7 22.56 1.97 26.21
C LEU A 7 21.11 2.43 25.99
N CYS A 8 20.58 3.32 26.82
CA CYS A 8 19.24 3.89 26.63
C CYS A 8 19.11 4.69 25.32
N LEU A 9 20.15 5.42 24.92
CA LEU A 9 20.19 6.16 23.64
C LEU A 9 20.15 5.22 22.44
N PHE A 10 20.89 4.11 22.48
CA PHE A 10 20.86 3.09 21.43
C PHE A 10 19.48 2.40 21.32
N ILE A 11 18.83 2.13 22.46
CA ILE A 11 17.47 1.54 22.48
C ILE A 11 16.44 2.50 21.88
N LEU A 12 16.53 3.81 22.20
CA LEU A 12 15.63 4.83 21.64
C LEU A 12 15.82 5.03 20.13
N LEU A 13 17.06 4.96 19.63
CA LEU A 13 17.35 5.04 18.19
C LEU A 13 16.81 3.83 17.42
N PHE A 14 16.87 2.63 18.00
CA PHE A 14 16.32 1.42 17.36
C PHE A 14 14.79 1.42 17.33
N ALA A 15 14.12 1.87 18.39
CA ALA A 15 12.66 1.91 18.47
C ALA A 15 12.01 2.92 17.48
N ALA A 16 12.76 3.92 17.00
CA ALA A 16 12.27 4.88 16.02
C ALA A 16 12.12 4.31 14.59
N SER A 17 12.62 3.10 14.32
CA SER A 17 12.57 2.46 13.00
C SER A 17 11.24 1.75 12.71
N CYS A 18 10.12 2.29 13.21
CA CYS A 18 8.81 1.73 12.93
C CYS A 18 8.42 2.10 11.48
N SER A 19 8.70 1.22 10.52
CA SER A 19 8.16 1.35 9.16
C SER A 19 6.64 1.24 9.23
N PHE A 20 5.94 2.35 9.03
CA PHE A 20 4.49 2.38 9.05
C PHE A 20 3.95 1.72 7.78
N ALA A 21 3.81 0.39 7.82
CA ALA A 21 3.13 -0.36 6.79
C ALA A 21 1.68 0.11 6.71
N GLN A 22 1.25 0.56 5.53
CA GLN A 22 -0.13 1.00 5.35
C GLN A 22 -1.06 -0.20 5.42
N PRO A 23 -2.14 -0.15 6.22
CA PRO A 23 -3.03 -1.30 6.40
C PRO A 23 -3.72 -1.65 5.08
N VAL A 24 -3.69 -2.94 4.75
CA VAL A 24 -4.47 -3.48 3.64
C VAL A 24 -5.93 -3.54 4.06
N GLN A 25 -6.78 -2.96 3.24
CA GLN A 25 -8.23 -3.02 3.35
C GLN A 25 -8.78 -3.95 2.28
N THR A 26 -9.93 -4.56 2.57
CA THR A 26 -10.62 -5.46 1.65
C THR A 26 -12.05 -5.00 1.50
N THR A 27 -12.56 -4.98 0.27
CA THR A 27 -13.97 -4.70 -0.04
C THR A 27 -14.47 -5.64 -1.14
N ILE A 28 -15.78 -5.68 -1.34
CA ILE A 28 -16.42 -6.46 -2.40
C ILE A 28 -17.06 -5.49 -3.40
N ILE A 29 -16.68 -5.60 -4.67
CA ILE A 29 -17.25 -4.83 -5.78
C ILE A 29 -17.73 -5.82 -6.83
N ASN A 30 -19.02 -5.79 -7.17
CA ASN A 30 -19.64 -6.71 -8.13
C ASN A 30 -19.37 -8.20 -7.83
N GLY A 31 -19.33 -8.58 -6.55
CA GLY A 31 -19.03 -9.95 -6.13
C GLY A 31 -17.55 -10.34 -6.18
N VAL A 32 -16.65 -9.42 -6.54
CA VAL A 32 -15.20 -9.62 -6.57
C VAL A 32 -14.56 -9.00 -5.34
N THR A 33 -13.75 -9.78 -4.63
CA THR A 33 -12.94 -9.29 -3.50
C THR A 33 -11.78 -8.45 -4.01
N ILE A 34 -11.70 -7.19 -3.59
CA ILE A 34 -10.64 -6.24 -3.94
C ILE A 34 -9.86 -5.88 -2.68
N GLN A 35 -8.54 -6.02 -2.74
CA GLN A 35 -7.62 -5.53 -1.71
C GLN A 35 -7.01 -4.20 -2.13
N TYR A 36 -6.94 -3.24 -1.21
CA TYR A 36 -6.39 -1.92 -1.48
C TYR A 36 -5.74 -1.29 -0.24
N LYS A 37 -4.90 -0.28 -0.47
CA LYS A 37 -4.36 0.64 0.54
C LYS A 37 -4.82 2.04 0.19
N LEU A 38 -5.43 2.73 1.15
CA LEU A 38 -5.86 4.12 1.02
C LEU A 38 -5.24 4.95 2.14
N PHE A 39 -4.41 5.94 1.79
CA PHE A 39 -3.67 6.75 2.75
C PHE A 39 -3.29 8.12 2.16
N GLY A 40 -2.57 8.94 2.93
CA GLY A 40 -2.28 10.33 2.56
C GLY A 40 -3.46 11.26 2.80
N LYS A 41 -3.29 12.53 2.43
CA LYS A 41 -4.28 13.61 2.63
C LYS A 41 -4.29 14.55 1.44
N GLY A 42 -5.36 15.33 1.29
CA GLY A 42 -5.54 16.29 0.21
C GLY A 42 -6.75 15.99 -0.67
N ASN A 43 -6.97 16.87 -1.65
CA ASN A 43 -8.17 16.87 -2.49
C ASN A 43 -7.98 16.16 -3.84
N ILE A 44 -6.73 15.81 -4.18
CA ILE A 44 -6.38 15.03 -5.37
C ILE A 44 -6.09 13.60 -4.93
N THR A 45 -6.65 12.64 -5.66
CA THR A 45 -6.37 11.21 -5.47
C THR A 45 -5.50 10.71 -6.62
N VAL A 46 -4.35 10.13 -6.30
CA VAL A 46 -3.47 9.43 -7.26
C VAL A 46 -3.69 7.93 -7.10
N VAL A 47 -3.97 7.26 -8.22
CA VAL A 47 -4.21 5.81 -8.27
C VAL A 47 -2.97 5.10 -8.81
N PHE A 48 -2.48 4.11 -8.08
CA PHE A 48 -1.38 3.23 -8.48
C PHE A 48 -1.94 1.87 -8.90
N GLU A 49 -1.87 1.59 -10.20
CA GLU A 49 -2.20 0.30 -10.79
C GLU A 49 -0.91 -0.38 -11.27
N ALA A 50 -0.54 -1.52 -10.68
CA ALA A 50 0.70 -2.21 -11.03
C ALA A 50 0.60 -2.90 -12.40
N GLY A 51 1.73 -3.16 -13.08
CA GLY A 51 1.76 -3.87 -14.36
C GLY A 51 1.34 -5.35 -14.29
N MET A 52 1.38 -6.07 -15.41
CA MET A 52 0.94 -7.48 -15.51
C MET A 52 1.63 -8.39 -14.48
N GLY A 53 0.84 -9.20 -13.76
CA GLY A 53 1.33 -10.15 -12.74
C GLY A 53 1.72 -9.53 -11.40
N GLU A 54 1.79 -8.20 -11.31
CA GLU A 54 2.28 -7.49 -10.14
C GLU A 54 1.17 -7.06 -9.19
N GLY A 55 1.49 -7.05 -7.89
CA GLY A 55 0.62 -6.54 -6.84
C GLY A 55 0.83 -5.05 -6.56
N MET A 56 -0.08 -4.47 -5.77
CA MET A 56 -0.06 -3.07 -5.38
C MET A 56 1.22 -2.60 -4.67
N ASP A 57 2.02 -3.55 -4.14
CA ASP A 57 3.26 -3.27 -3.43
C ASP A 57 4.50 -3.17 -4.33
N ASN A 58 4.39 -3.51 -5.63
CA ASN A 58 5.53 -3.47 -6.56
C ASN A 58 6.10 -2.05 -6.78
N TRP A 59 5.35 -1.01 -6.41
CA TRP A 59 5.80 0.38 -6.49
C TRP A 59 6.81 0.80 -5.41
N GLY A 60 7.07 -0.05 -4.41
CA GLY A 60 8.00 0.24 -3.33
C GLY A 60 7.60 1.47 -2.52
N SER A 61 8.50 2.46 -2.43
CA SER A 61 8.33 3.68 -1.61
C SER A 61 7.71 4.87 -2.35
N ILE A 62 7.44 4.74 -3.65
CA ILE A 62 6.88 5.82 -4.48
C ILE A 62 5.51 6.28 -3.93
N PRO A 63 4.55 5.38 -3.62
CA PRO A 63 3.25 5.79 -3.09
C PRO A 63 3.35 6.60 -1.79
N GLN A 64 4.29 6.27 -0.90
CA GLN A 64 4.54 6.98 0.34
C GLN A 64 5.06 8.40 0.07
N SER A 65 5.92 8.57 -0.93
CA SER A 65 6.41 9.88 -1.33
C SER A 65 5.28 10.76 -1.90
N VAL A 66 4.39 10.18 -2.71
CA VAL A 66 3.21 10.86 -3.25
C VAL A 66 2.20 11.21 -2.16
N SER A 67 2.05 10.36 -1.14
CA SER A 67 1.12 10.58 -0.04
C SER A 67 1.38 11.84 0.79
N LYS A 68 2.58 12.43 0.66
CA LYS A 68 2.96 13.70 1.29
C LYS A 68 2.18 14.89 0.75
N PHE A 69 1.66 14.80 -0.48
CA PHE A 69 0.95 15.89 -1.15
C PHE A 69 -0.38 15.48 -1.82
N ALA A 70 -0.73 14.19 -1.82
CA ALA A 70 -1.99 13.69 -2.37
C ALA A 70 -2.59 12.57 -1.52
N LYS A 71 -3.88 12.30 -1.73
CA LYS A 71 -4.49 11.03 -1.31
C LYS A 71 -4.04 9.94 -2.28
N VAL A 72 -3.70 8.77 -1.77
CA VAL A 72 -3.13 7.68 -2.56
C VAL A 72 -4.00 6.44 -2.43
N LEU A 73 -4.36 5.84 -3.56
CA LEU A 73 -5.02 4.55 -3.66
C LEU A 73 -4.10 3.58 -4.41
N CYS A 74 -3.71 2.48 -3.76
CA CYS A 74 -3.02 1.35 -4.41
C CYS A 74 -3.95 0.13 -4.29
N TYR A 75 -4.13 -0.67 -5.34
CA TYR A 75 -5.02 -1.83 -5.28
C TYR A 75 -4.50 -3.03 -6.08
N ASN A 76 -4.88 -4.23 -5.65
CA ASN A 76 -4.66 -5.46 -6.40
C ASN A 76 -5.80 -5.63 -7.40
N ARG A 77 -5.45 -5.83 -8.69
CA ARG A 77 -6.44 -6.26 -9.69
C ARG A 77 -7.03 -7.64 -9.33
N PRO A 78 -8.25 -7.96 -9.79
CA PRO A 78 -8.82 -9.30 -9.64
C PRO A 78 -7.84 -10.40 -10.06
N GLY A 79 -7.77 -11.49 -9.28
CA GLY A 79 -6.84 -12.60 -9.50
C GLY A 79 -5.39 -12.37 -9.02
N ILE A 80 -5.04 -11.19 -8.48
CA ILE A 80 -3.71 -10.93 -7.91
C ILE A 80 -3.73 -11.01 -6.38
N ASN A 81 -2.79 -11.76 -5.78
CA ASN A 81 -2.50 -11.79 -4.34
C ASN A 81 -3.72 -11.93 -3.41
N GLY A 82 -4.66 -12.80 -3.76
CA GLY A 82 -5.86 -13.08 -2.95
C GLY A 82 -7.07 -12.18 -3.23
N ALA A 83 -7.02 -11.33 -4.26
CA ALA A 83 -8.22 -10.81 -4.89
C ALA A 83 -8.93 -11.95 -5.65
N SER A 84 -10.26 -12.04 -5.54
CA SER A 84 -11.02 -13.08 -6.25
C SER A 84 -10.78 -12.96 -7.75
N GLU A 85 -10.65 -14.08 -8.45
CA GLU A 85 -10.66 -14.08 -9.92
C GLU A 85 -11.99 -13.53 -10.41
N THR A 86 -11.96 -12.72 -11.46
CA THR A 86 -13.18 -12.33 -12.17
C THR A 86 -13.38 -13.27 -13.35
N LYS A 87 -14.63 -13.66 -13.61
CA LYS A 87 -15.02 -14.36 -14.85
C LYS A 87 -15.22 -13.42 -16.03
N GLU A 88 -15.21 -12.11 -15.77
CA GLU A 88 -15.32 -11.09 -16.80
C GLU A 88 -13.96 -10.93 -17.48
N LEU A 89 -13.89 -11.26 -18.77
CA LEU A 89 -12.67 -11.12 -19.56
C LEU A 89 -12.20 -9.67 -19.54
N ALA A 90 -10.88 -9.45 -19.56
CA ALA A 90 -10.33 -8.13 -19.81
C ALA A 90 -11.01 -7.58 -21.08
N THR A 91 -11.72 -6.46 -20.94
CA THR A 91 -12.40 -5.82 -22.06
C THR A 91 -11.33 -5.41 -23.06
N VAL A 92 -11.22 -6.18 -24.15
CA VAL A 92 -10.69 -5.65 -25.40
C VAL A 92 -11.85 -4.85 -25.98
N PRO A 93 -11.79 -3.51 -25.99
CA PRO A 93 -12.78 -2.76 -26.75
C PRO A 93 -12.59 -3.15 -28.22
N VAL A 94 -13.63 -3.77 -28.80
CA VAL A 94 -13.79 -3.93 -30.25
C VAL A 94 -14.34 -2.64 -30.84
#